data_AF-A0A5J4QHJ8-F1
#
_entry.id   AF-A0A5J4QHJ8-F1
#
_cell.length_a   1.000
_cell.length_b   1.000
_cell.length_c   1.000
_cell.angle_alpha   90.00
_cell.angle_beta   90.00
_cell.angle_gamma   90.00
#
_symmetry.space_group_name_H-M   'P 1'
#
loop_
_entity.id
_entity.type
_entity.pdbx_description
1 polymer ?
#
loop_
_entity_poly.entity_id
_entity_poly.type
_entity_poly.pdbx_seq_one_letter_code
_entity_poly.pdbx_strand_id
1 'polypeptide(L)'
;MLKCYKIVFVAVCLISTGQVNAQFIKNTKKETVINWQNQPPKDGIYGADIYKAYDLLKDRKSKKVTVALIGSGIDVEHEDLKGSIRQNPKEKMNGIDDDKNGKIDDIYGWNYLGNAQGNVEEQLLSFADREFLRLKDKNDYYKLQFDGKKYYKVSDNSLELQEVPAPENLAEYTYYQHVRTKSNLGRIYSGRELMKTVRIYARRIDQELKEKFPDKETITHEDFISHIKLDETDSLRMVSMALINPAFMIQQNAAWGTVLTYLETTHVNSLENDYQRATAKIKSDDRKLIGDNPHDIADTKYGNHILLTENAGKGTLYAGIIGAQRSNNTGIDGIADNVQIMTLRVEPSEGEPYPKDIALA
;
A
#
# COMPACT_ATOMS: atom_id res chain seq x y z
N MET A 1 -7.23 -0.40 46.60
CA MET A 1 -6.10 0.34 46.00
C MET A 1 -5.52 -0.47 44.85
N LEU A 2 -6.20 -0.48 43.70
CA LEU A 2 -5.71 -1.04 42.44
C LEU A 2 -5.95 0.03 41.38
N LYS A 3 -4.92 0.78 41.00
CA LYS A 3 -4.97 1.71 39.85
C LYS A 3 -3.61 1.74 39.15
N CYS A 4 -3.65 1.36 37.89
CA CYS A 4 -2.90 1.95 36.78
C CYS A 4 -1.36 1.80 36.77
N TYR A 5 -0.88 0.61 36.41
CA TYR A 5 0.31 0.48 35.57
C TYR A 5 -0.13 0.14 34.14
N LYS A 6 -0.43 1.15 33.34
CA LYS A 6 -0.36 1.03 31.87
C LYS A 6 1.03 1.52 31.48
N ILE A 7 2.00 0.61 31.58
CA ILE A 7 3.34 0.80 31.00
C ILE A 7 3.17 0.79 29.50
N VAL A 8 3.61 1.89 28.89
CA VAL A 8 3.85 2.08 27.48
C VAL A 8 4.79 0.98 27.00
N PHE A 9 4.23 -0.07 26.39
CA PHE A 9 4.99 -1.05 25.63
C PHE A 9 5.31 -0.40 24.27
N VAL A 10 6.38 0.38 24.22
CA VAL A 10 7.03 0.67 22.92
C VAL A 10 7.70 -0.65 22.54
N ALA A 11 7.04 -1.39 21.65
CA ALA A 11 7.65 -2.52 20.96
C ALA A 11 8.80 -1.97 20.11
N VAL A 12 10.00 -1.95 20.67
CA VAL A 12 11.24 -1.86 19.91
C VAL A 12 11.35 -3.18 19.15
N CYS A 13 10.88 -3.21 17.91
CA CYS A 13 11.24 -4.26 16.98
C CYS A 13 12.75 -4.18 16.72
N LEU A 14 13.52 -4.89 17.55
CA LEU A 14 14.88 -5.30 17.22
C LEU A 14 14.78 -6.17 15.97
N ILE A 15 15.06 -5.58 14.82
CA ILE A 15 15.35 -6.34 13.60
C ILE A 15 16.72 -6.97 13.83
N SER A 16 16.75 -8.11 14.52
CA SER A 16 17.87 -9.04 14.40
C SER A 16 17.80 -9.61 12.98
N THR A 17 18.60 -9.08 12.07
CA THR A 17 18.90 -9.75 10.81
C THR A 17 19.71 -11.01 11.13
N GLY A 18 19.03 -12.06 11.58
CA GLY A 18 19.60 -13.40 11.55
C GLY A 18 19.82 -13.74 10.09
N GLN A 19 21.07 -13.83 9.67
CA GLN A 19 21.42 -14.46 8.40
C GLN A 19 20.98 -15.93 8.51
N VAL A 20 19.80 -16.23 7.96
CA VAL A 20 19.40 -17.60 7.72
C VAL A 20 20.26 -18.06 6.54
N ASN A 21 21.27 -18.88 6.83
CA ASN A 21 21.95 -19.64 5.79
C ASN A 21 20.91 -20.54 5.14
N ALA A 22 20.43 -20.14 3.97
CA ALA A 22 19.63 -20.99 3.10
C ALA A 22 20.50 -22.19 2.71
N GLN A 23 20.27 -23.33 3.37
CA GLN A 23 20.76 -24.61 2.87
C GLN A 23 20.22 -24.77 1.45
N PHE A 24 21.15 -24.96 0.50
CA PHE A 24 20.87 -25.25 -0.90
C PHE A 24 19.78 -26.32 -1.01
N ILE A 25 18.57 -25.90 -1.38
CA ILE A 25 17.54 -26.82 -1.85
C ILE A 25 18.07 -27.40 -3.15
N LYS A 26 18.39 -28.69 -3.16
CA LYS A 26 18.64 -29.45 -4.38
C LYS A 26 17.49 -29.16 -5.35
N ASN A 27 17.80 -28.56 -6.48
CA ASN A 27 16.89 -28.40 -7.61
C ASN A 27 16.59 -29.79 -8.19
N THR A 28 15.74 -30.56 -7.53
CA THR A 28 15.00 -31.63 -8.18
C THR A 28 14.06 -30.96 -9.16
N LYS A 29 14.22 -31.23 -10.46
CA LYS A 29 13.25 -30.90 -11.50
C LYS A 29 11.88 -31.32 -10.98
N LYS A 30 11.07 -30.35 -10.55
CA LYS A 30 9.71 -30.60 -10.09
C LYS A 30 8.95 -30.94 -11.38
N GLU A 31 8.59 -32.21 -11.56
CA GLU A 31 7.66 -32.55 -12.63
C GLU A 31 6.42 -31.68 -12.45
N THR A 32 6.07 -30.94 -13.49
CA THR A 32 4.91 -30.06 -13.48
C THR A 32 3.67 -30.96 -13.47
N VAL A 33 3.05 -31.10 -12.30
CA VAL A 33 1.73 -31.74 -12.19
C VAL A 33 0.70 -30.76 -12.73
N ILE A 34 0.41 -30.86 -14.03
CA ILE A 34 -0.70 -30.14 -14.65
C ILE A 34 -1.99 -30.58 -13.96
N ASN A 35 -2.90 -29.63 -13.72
CA ASN A 35 -4.18 -29.86 -13.04
C ASN A 35 -4.08 -30.36 -11.60
N TRP A 36 -2.97 -30.13 -10.90
CA TRP A 36 -2.82 -30.51 -9.49
C TRP A 36 -3.96 -29.97 -8.61
N GLN A 37 -4.48 -28.79 -8.92
CA GLN A 37 -5.58 -28.15 -8.19
C GLN A 37 -6.89 -28.94 -8.29
N ASN A 38 -7.07 -29.74 -9.33
CA ASN A 38 -8.26 -30.58 -9.54
C ASN A 38 -8.11 -31.98 -8.94
N GLN A 39 -6.89 -32.39 -8.57
CA GLN A 39 -6.61 -33.71 -8.01
C GLN A 39 -7.14 -33.84 -6.56
N PRO A 40 -7.33 -35.07 -6.04
CA PRO A 40 -7.56 -35.27 -4.62
C PRO A 40 -6.35 -34.83 -3.79
N PRO A 41 -6.56 -34.46 -2.51
CA PRO A 41 -5.44 -34.16 -1.62
C PRO A 41 -4.59 -35.41 -1.40
N LYS A 42 -3.33 -35.38 -1.83
CA LYS A 42 -2.41 -36.52 -1.76
C LYS A 42 -0.96 -36.05 -1.62
N ASP A 43 -0.16 -36.76 -0.80
CA ASP A 43 1.29 -36.55 -0.65
C ASP A 43 1.69 -35.08 -0.38
N GLY A 44 0.88 -34.35 0.39
CA GLY A 44 1.11 -32.94 0.74
C GLY A 44 0.68 -31.92 -0.32
N ILE A 45 0.11 -32.35 -1.44
CA ILE A 45 -0.53 -31.48 -2.44
C ILE A 45 -2.03 -31.38 -2.11
N TYR A 46 -2.51 -30.17 -1.83
CA TYR A 46 -3.90 -29.91 -1.42
C TYR A 46 -4.79 -29.53 -2.61
N GLY A 47 -5.08 -30.48 -3.49
CA GLY A 47 -6.07 -30.28 -4.55
C GLY A 47 -7.52 -30.36 -4.03
N ALA A 48 -8.47 -29.87 -4.83
CA ALA A 48 -9.88 -29.73 -4.45
C ALA A 48 -10.76 -30.94 -4.83
N ASP A 49 -10.17 -32.03 -5.35
CA ASP A 49 -10.88 -33.27 -5.76
C ASP A 49 -12.04 -33.00 -6.73
N ILE A 50 -11.82 -32.09 -7.69
CA ILE A 50 -12.83 -31.62 -8.64
C ILE A 50 -13.35 -32.77 -9.51
N TYR A 51 -12.48 -33.70 -9.91
CA TYR A 51 -12.89 -34.86 -10.73
C TYR A 51 -13.95 -35.71 -10.03
N LYS A 52 -13.81 -35.95 -8.72
CA LYS A 52 -14.82 -36.67 -7.92
C LYS A 52 -16.15 -35.91 -7.83
N ALA A 53 -16.11 -34.57 -7.81
CA ALA A 53 -17.31 -33.75 -7.87
C ALA A 53 -18.05 -33.94 -9.21
N TYR A 54 -17.33 -34.04 -10.34
CA TYR A 54 -17.94 -34.37 -11.63
C TYR A 54 -18.57 -35.77 -11.64
N ASP A 55 -17.91 -36.78 -11.09
CA ASP A 55 -18.46 -38.13 -10.97
C ASP A 55 -19.76 -38.17 -10.16
N LEU A 56 -19.84 -37.38 -9.08
CA LEU A 56 -21.04 -37.24 -8.24
C LEU A 56 -22.19 -36.53 -8.98
N LEU A 57 -21.86 -35.62 -9.89
CA LEU A 57 -22.82 -34.75 -10.58
C LEU A 57 -23.18 -35.22 -11.99
N LYS A 58 -22.60 -36.33 -12.49
CA LYS A 58 -22.75 -36.80 -13.88
C LYS A 58 -24.20 -36.95 -14.37
N ASP A 59 -25.12 -37.27 -13.47
CA ASP A 59 -26.54 -37.47 -13.80
C ASP A 59 -27.37 -36.17 -13.66
N ARG A 60 -26.74 -35.05 -13.30
CA ARG A 60 -27.39 -33.74 -13.19
C ARG A 60 -27.20 -32.93 -14.46
N LYS A 61 -28.28 -32.28 -14.90
CA LYS A 61 -28.23 -31.36 -16.03
C LYS A 61 -27.54 -30.06 -15.66
N SER A 62 -26.43 -29.76 -16.33
CA SER A 62 -25.70 -28.50 -16.17
C SER A 62 -26.50 -27.29 -16.67
N LYS A 63 -26.36 -26.14 -16.00
CA LYS A 63 -26.90 -24.84 -16.40
C LYS A 63 -25.75 -23.90 -16.68
N LYS A 64 -25.84 -23.13 -17.76
CA LYS A 64 -24.84 -22.11 -18.09
C LYS A 64 -24.93 -20.97 -17.09
N VAL A 65 -23.81 -20.65 -16.44
CA VAL A 65 -23.70 -19.57 -15.46
C VAL A 65 -22.77 -18.49 -15.99
N THR A 66 -23.13 -17.22 -15.83
CA THR A 66 -22.20 -16.11 -16.05
C THR A 66 -21.55 -15.71 -14.73
N VAL A 67 -20.23 -15.63 -14.73
CA VAL A 67 -19.40 -15.18 -13.60
C VAL A 67 -18.80 -13.83 -13.96
N ALA A 68 -19.02 -12.83 -13.12
CA ALA A 68 -18.32 -11.55 -13.22
C ALA A 68 -16.95 -11.67 -12.53
N LEU A 69 -15.88 -11.37 -13.26
CA LEU A 69 -14.53 -11.27 -12.75
C LEU A 69 -14.20 -9.79 -12.54
N ILE A 70 -14.37 -9.31 -11.31
CA ILE A 70 -14.05 -7.95 -10.92
C ILE A 70 -12.58 -7.92 -10.45
N GLY A 71 -11.70 -7.24 -11.17
CA GLY A 71 -10.27 -7.32 -10.87
C GLY A 71 -9.37 -6.56 -11.84
N SER A 72 -8.29 -7.19 -12.29
CA SER A 72 -7.19 -6.53 -12.98
C SER A 72 -7.28 -6.45 -14.51
N GLY A 73 -8.35 -6.99 -15.10
CA GLY A 73 -8.45 -7.22 -16.55
C GLY A 73 -8.25 -8.69 -16.89
N ILE A 74 -8.19 -9.00 -18.18
CA ILE A 74 -8.09 -10.37 -18.71
C ILE A 74 -7.53 -10.35 -20.13
N ASP A 75 -6.83 -11.40 -20.51
CA ASP A 75 -6.60 -11.75 -21.92
C ASP A 75 -7.81 -12.52 -22.48
N VAL A 76 -8.70 -11.80 -23.19
CA VAL A 76 -9.90 -12.38 -23.82
C VAL A 76 -9.59 -13.25 -25.03
N GLU A 77 -8.37 -13.16 -25.60
CA GLU A 77 -7.96 -13.91 -26.78
C GLU A 77 -7.24 -15.22 -26.43
N HIS A 78 -6.93 -15.42 -25.14
CA HIS A 78 -6.26 -16.60 -24.63
C HIS A 78 -6.92 -17.89 -25.14
N GLU A 79 -6.13 -18.75 -25.78
CA GLU A 79 -6.62 -19.92 -26.51
C GLU A 79 -7.44 -20.88 -25.64
N ASP A 80 -7.06 -21.04 -24.38
CA ASP A 80 -7.72 -21.91 -23.41
C ASP A 80 -9.06 -21.35 -22.86
N LEU A 81 -9.36 -20.08 -23.14
CA LEU A 81 -10.55 -19.38 -22.62
C LEU A 81 -11.62 -19.10 -23.68
N LYS A 82 -11.34 -19.36 -24.97
CA LYS A 82 -12.22 -18.98 -26.09
C LYS A 82 -13.69 -19.44 -25.95
N GLY A 83 -13.92 -20.59 -25.32
CA GLY A 83 -15.28 -21.12 -25.10
C GLY A 83 -16.04 -20.49 -23.92
N SER A 84 -15.32 -19.78 -23.05
CA SER A 84 -15.80 -19.36 -21.73
C SER A 84 -15.85 -17.85 -21.57
N ILE A 85 -15.38 -17.04 -22.53
CA ILE A 85 -15.55 -15.58 -22.47
C ILE A 85 -17.00 -15.20 -22.83
N ARG A 86 -17.62 -14.34 -22.01
CA ARG A 86 -18.94 -13.77 -22.27
C ARG A 86 -18.82 -12.66 -23.32
N GLN A 87 -19.63 -12.76 -24.38
CA GLN A 87 -19.82 -11.68 -25.36
C GLN A 87 -21.17 -10.97 -25.15
N ASN A 88 -21.20 -9.64 -25.05
CA ASN A 88 -22.44 -8.86 -25.07
C ASN A 88 -23.02 -8.92 -26.49
N PRO A 89 -24.15 -9.63 -26.71
CA PRO A 89 -24.70 -9.80 -28.06
C PRO A 89 -25.37 -8.53 -28.59
N LYS A 90 -25.53 -7.50 -27.74
CA LYS A 90 -26.11 -6.22 -28.13
C LYS A 90 -25.08 -5.22 -28.63
N GLU A 91 -23.79 -5.52 -28.47
CA GLU A 91 -22.68 -4.65 -28.83
C GLU A 91 -21.96 -5.14 -30.09
N LYS A 92 -21.39 -4.20 -30.82
CA LYS A 92 -20.51 -4.44 -31.97
C LYS A 92 -19.33 -3.49 -31.89
N MET A 93 -18.16 -3.93 -32.35
CA MET A 93 -16.98 -3.07 -32.39
C MET A 93 -17.14 -2.01 -33.49
N ASN A 94 -17.77 -0.88 -33.16
CA ASN A 94 -18.11 0.17 -34.11
C ASN A 94 -17.93 1.59 -33.54
N GLY A 95 -17.48 1.74 -32.29
CA GLY A 95 -17.31 3.02 -31.61
C GLY A 95 -18.63 3.63 -31.11
N ILE A 96 -19.70 2.83 -31.02
CA ILE A 96 -21.03 3.25 -30.59
C ILE A 96 -21.44 2.39 -29.39
N ASP A 97 -22.10 3.02 -28.42
CA ASP A 97 -22.84 2.31 -27.36
C ASP A 97 -24.18 1.84 -27.94
N ASP A 98 -24.17 0.64 -28.53
CA ASP A 98 -25.29 0.08 -29.28
C ASP A 98 -26.50 -0.22 -28.37
N ASP A 99 -26.24 -0.66 -27.14
CA ASP A 99 -27.26 -1.04 -26.16
C ASP A 99 -27.69 0.10 -25.21
N LYS A 100 -27.02 1.25 -25.31
CA LYS A 100 -27.27 2.50 -24.57
C LYS A 100 -27.06 2.36 -23.06
N ASN A 101 -26.15 1.48 -22.64
CA ASN A 101 -25.80 1.28 -21.24
C ASN A 101 -24.76 2.29 -20.70
N GLY A 102 -24.24 3.16 -21.56
CA GLY A 102 -23.23 4.17 -21.27
C GLY A 102 -21.79 3.71 -21.53
N LYS A 103 -21.58 2.52 -22.11
CA LYS A 103 -20.27 1.92 -22.34
C LYS A 103 -20.12 1.59 -23.82
N ILE A 104 -19.17 2.24 -24.47
CA ILE A 104 -18.93 2.06 -25.91
C ILE A 104 -18.16 0.77 -26.15
N ASP A 105 -18.71 -0.11 -27.00
CA ASP A 105 -18.11 -1.37 -27.42
C ASP A 105 -17.77 -2.33 -26.26
N ASP A 106 -18.59 -2.41 -25.20
CA ASP A 106 -18.35 -3.28 -24.03
C ASP A 106 -18.65 -4.77 -24.29
N ILE A 107 -18.10 -5.29 -25.38
CA ILE A 107 -18.34 -6.64 -25.92
C ILE A 107 -17.93 -7.72 -24.93
N TYR A 108 -16.80 -7.56 -24.23
CA TYR A 108 -16.24 -8.60 -23.36
C TYR A 108 -16.27 -8.22 -21.87
N GLY A 109 -16.76 -7.02 -21.56
CA GLY A 109 -16.62 -6.41 -20.25
C GLY A 109 -16.22 -4.95 -20.34
N TRP A 110 -15.81 -4.39 -19.20
CA TRP A 110 -15.52 -2.97 -19.06
C TRP A 110 -14.30 -2.69 -18.20
N ASN A 111 -13.57 -1.63 -18.51
CA ASN A 111 -12.43 -1.14 -17.73
C ASN A 111 -12.73 0.25 -17.19
N TYR A 112 -12.91 0.35 -15.87
CA TYR A 112 -13.17 1.59 -15.15
C TYR A 112 -11.91 2.45 -14.96
N LEU A 113 -10.73 1.90 -15.23
CA LEU A 113 -9.45 2.57 -15.12
C LEU A 113 -8.90 2.91 -16.52
N GLY A 114 -9.76 3.40 -17.39
CA GLY A 114 -9.40 3.78 -18.75
C GLY A 114 -10.18 5.00 -19.23
N ASN A 115 -9.86 5.48 -20.42
CA ASN A 115 -10.57 6.59 -21.03
C ASN A 115 -10.93 6.34 -22.50
N ALA A 116 -11.75 7.23 -23.07
CA ALA A 116 -12.26 7.12 -24.44
C ALA A 116 -11.17 7.22 -25.52
N GLN A 117 -9.96 7.70 -25.18
CA GLN A 117 -8.81 7.70 -26.10
C GLN A 117 -8.04 6.38 -26.09
N GLY A 118 -8.48 5.39 -25.31
CA GLY A 118 -7.82 4.09 -25.18
C GLY A 118 -6.65 4.09 -24.19
N ASN A 119 -6.47 5.16 -23.40
CA ASN A 119 -5.47 5.14 -22.34
C ASN A 119 -5.96 4.32 -21.15
N VAL A 120 -5.02 3.79 -20.38
CA VAL A 120 -5.28 2.96 -19.20
C VAL A 120 -4.46 3.50 -18.02
N GLU A 121 -5.12 3.67 -16.87
CA GLU A 121 -4.46 3.99 -15.61
C GLU A 121 -3.99 2.68 -14.95
N GLU A 122 -2.72 2.66 -14.56
CA GLU A 122 -2.05 1.50 -13.96
C GLU A 122 -1.54 1.80 -12.55
N GLN A 123 -1.58 3.06 -12.10
CA GLN A 123 -1.07 3.46 -10.80
C GLN A 123 -2.07 4.33 -10.06
N LEU A 124 -2.57 3.80 -8.93
CA LEU A 124 -3.36 4.54 -7.96
C LEU A 124 -2.60 4.63 -6.63
N LEU A 125 -3.08 5.49 -5.74
CA LEU A 125 -2.69 5.47 -4.32
C LEU A 125 -3.43 4.34 -3.59
N SER A 126 -2.98 4.05 -2.37
CA SER A 126 -3.77 3.25 -1.44
C SER A 126 -4.92 4.08 -0.86
N PHE A 127 -5.96 3.41 -0.36
CA PHE A 127 -7.03 4.05 0.40
C PHE A 127 -6.48 4.83 1.60
N ALA A 128 -5.52 4.25 2.33
CA ALA A 128 -4.91 4.92 3.48
C ALA A 128 -4.18 6.20 3.07
N ASP A 129 -3.48 6.21 1.94
CA ASP A 129 -2.82 7.40 1.42
C ASP A 129 -3.83 8.47 1.01
N ARG A 130 -4.88 8.12 0.26
CA ARG A 130 -5.95 9.06 -0.10
C ARG A 130 -6.63 9.66 1.13
N GLU A 131 -6.92 8.83 2.12
CA GLU A 131 -7.55 9.29 3.35
C GLU A 131 -6.62 10.16 4.21
N PHE A 132 -5.32 9.85 4.21
CA PHE A 132 -4.31 10.71 4.81
C PHE A 132 -4.28 12.09 4.12
N LEU A 133 -4.28 12.15 2.79
CA LEU A 133 -4.31 13.42 2.04
C LEU A 133 -5.56 14.24 2.39
N ARG A 134 -6.74 13.62 2.41
CA ARG A 134 -8.00 14.28 2.75
C ARG A 134 -7.97 14.92 4.14
N LEU A 135 -7.41 14.22 5.13
CA LEU A 135 -7.38 14.67 6.52
C LEU A 135 -6.24 15.65 6.81
N LYS A 136 -5.05 15.45 6.20
CA LYS A 136 -3.87 16.27 6.49
C LYS A 136 -4.07 17.72 6.02
N ASP A 137 -4.70 17.92 4.87
CA ASP A 137 -4.86 19.24 4.25
C ASP A 137 -6.03 20.01 4.87
N LYS A 138 -7.03 19.30 5.40
CA LYS A 138 -8.17 19.90 6.10
C LYS A 138 -7.77 20.51 7.45
N ASN A 139 -6.90 19.83 8.21
CA ASN A 139 -6.69 20.17 9.63
C ASN A 139 -5.22 20.35 10.05
N ASP A 140 -4.26 20.29 9.12
CA ASP A 140 -2.83 20.45 9.42
C ASP A 140 -2.30 19.44 10.47
N TYR A 141 -3.01 18.32 10.68
CA TYR A 141 -2.71 17.36 11.75
C TYR A 141 -1.31 16.75 11.63
N TYR A 142 -0.75 16.69 10.43
CA TYR A 142 0.60 16.16 10.19
C TYR A 142 1.71 17.02 10.80
N LYS A 143 1.45 18.31 11.08
CA LYS A 143 2.39 19.22 11.73
C LYS A 143 2.36 19.13 13.26
N LEU A 144 1.34 18.47 13.83
CA LEU A 144 1.14 18.42 15.27
C LEU A 144 2.07 17.40 15.94
N GLN A 145 2.77 17.84 16.97
CA GLN A 145 3.53 17.01 17.90
C GLN A 145 2.77 16.97 19.23
N PHE A 146 2.59 15.78 19.80
CA PHE A 146 1.92 15.59 21.08
C PHE A 146 2.91 15.02 22.09
N ASP A 147 3.07 15.69 23.23
CA ASP A 147 4.00 15.28 24.29
C ASP A 147 3.35 14.41 25.39
N GLY A 148 2.10 13.97 25.17
CA GLY A 148 1.29 13.27 26.17
C GLY A 148 0.38 14.18 26.99
N LYS A 149 0.56 15.50 26.93
CA LYS A 149 -0.24 16.50 27.67
C LYS A 149 -0.71 17.66 26.79
N LYS A 150 0.19 18.19 25.97
CA LYS A 150 0.07 19.40 25.16
C LYS A 150 0.42 19.12 23.71
N TYR A 151 -0.06 20.02 22.85
CA TYR A 151 0.18 19.96 21.41
C TYR A 151 1.14 21.07 21.01
N TYR A 152 2.00 20.75 20.06
CA TYR A 152 3.01 21.67 19.54
C TYR A 152 3.04 21.64 18.02
N LYS A 153 3.46 22.75 17.41
CA LYS A 153 3.89 22.82 16.02
C LYS A 153 5.34 23.29 15.98
N VAL A 154 6.10 22.84 14.99
CA VAL A 154 7.46 23.35 14.77
C VAL A 154 7.42 24.45 13.72
N SER A 155 7.96 25.62 14.06
CA SER A 155 8.15 26.72 13.10
C SER A 155 9.18 26.33 12.04
N ASP A 156 8.82 26.46 10.76
CA ASP A 156 9.70 26.16 9.63
C ASP A 156 10.95 27.05 9.60
N ASN A 157 10.84 28.28 10.11
CA ASN A 157 11.90 29.30 10.01
C ASN A 157 12.81 29.37 11.24
N SER A 158 12.30 29.06 12.44
CA SER A 158 13.07 29.22 13.70
C SER A 158 13.48 27.91 14.35
N LEU A 159 12.96 26.75 13.92
CA LEU A 159 13.10 25.48 14.64
C LEU A 159 12.79 25.66 16.13
N GLU A 160 11.57 26.13 16.40
CA GLU A 160 11.06 26.29 17.76
C GLU A 160 9.74 25.54 17.90
N LEU A 161 9.54 24.96 19.07
CA LEU A 161 8.28 24.33 19.45
C LEU A 161 7.31 25.40 19.93
N GLN A 162 6.24 25.61 19.18
CA GLN A 162 5.14 26.49 19.55
C GLN A 162 4.00 25.65 20.12
N GLU A 163 3.63 25.88 21.38
CA GLU A 163 2.44 25.27 21.97
C GLU A 163 1.18 25.76 21.24
N VAL A 164 0.27 24.83 20.95
CA VAL A 164 -1.01 25.10 20.27
C VAL A 164 -2.15 24.42 21.02
N PRO A 165 -3.39 24.90 20.86
CA PRO A 165 -4.56 24.22 21.43
C PRO A 165 -4.69 22.78 20.92
N ALA A 166 -5.37 21.95 21.70
CA ALA A 166 -5.76 20.61 21.25
C ALA A 166 -6.66 20.67 20.00
N PRO A 167 -6.63 19.63 19.14
CA PRO A 167 -7.55 19.55 18.00
C PRO A 167 -9.00 19.70 18.44
N GLU A 168 -9.75 20.55 17.74
CA GLU A 168 -11.17 20.80 18.04
C GLU A 168 -12.00 19.49 17.99
N ASN A 169 -11.66 18.61 17.05
CA ASN A 169 -12.27 17.29 16.91
C ASN A 169 -11.28 16.16 17.26
N LEU A 170 -11.24 15.78 18.54
CA LEU A 170 -10.36 14.72 19.03
C LEU A 170 -10.65 13.33 18.44
N ALA A 171 -11.91 13.05 18.07
CA ALA A 171 -12.27 11.78 17.44
C ALA A 171 -11.70 11.70 16.02
N GLU A 172 -11.84 12.76 15.21
CA GLU A 172 -11.24 12.86 13.88
C GLU A 172 -9.72 12.83 13.95
N TYR A 173 -9.11 13.49 14.94
CA TYR A 173 -7.67 13.41 15.17
C TYR A 173 -7.20 12.00 15.54
N THR A 174 -7.94 11.29 16.40
CA THR A 174 -7.62 9.90 16.76
C THR A 174 -7.71 8.98 15.55
N TYR A 175 -8.74 9.16 14.72
CA TYR A 175 -8.88 8.45 13.46
C TYR A 175 -7.75 8.79 12.47
N TYR A 176 -7.39 10.07 12.33
CA TYR A 176 -6.23 10.50 11.55
C TYR A 176 -4.95 9.81 12.01
N GLN A 177 -4.72 9.71 13.33
CA GLN A 177 -3.54 9.02 13.85
C GLN A 177 -3.52 7.54 13.45
N HIS A 178 -4.68 6.88 13.41
CA HIS A 178 -4.78 5.52 12.88
C HIS A 178 -4.44 5.46 11.39
N VAL A 179 -5.07 6.32 10.57
CA VAL A 179 -4.82 6.40 9.12
C VAL A 179 -3.34 6.66 8.81
N ARG A 180 -2.72 7.59 9.54
CA ARG A 180 -1.30 7.94 9.42
C ARG A 180 -0.35 6.75 9.62
N THR A 181 -0.72 5.77 10.46
CA THR A 181 0.09 4.55 10.66
C THR A 181 -0.06 3.53 9.54
N LYS A 182 -1.13 3.62 8.75
CA LYS A 182 -1.41 2.74 7.60
C LYS A 182 -0.99 3.35 6.28
N SER A 183 -0.92 4.68 6.21
CA SER A 183 -0.50 5.43 5.04
C SER A 183 1.02 5.52 4.94
N ASN A 184 1.57 5.15 3.77
CA ASN A 184 2.98 5.37 3.49
C ASN A 184 3.30 6.87 3.42
N LEU A 185 2.42 7.65 2.77
CA LEU A 185 2.53 9.11 2.74
C LEU A 185 2.49 9.70 4.15
N GLY A 186 1.56 9.23 4.99
CA GLY A 186 1.42 9.65 6.38
C GLY A 186 2.69 9.46 7.18
N ARG A 187 3.37 8.33 6.96
CA ARG A 187 4.65 8.03 7.60
C ARG A 187 5.79 8.93 7.11
N ILE A 188 5.87 9.20 5.81
CA ILE A 188 6.89 10.08 5.20
C ILE A 188 6.73 11.53 5.69
N TYR A 189 5.51 12.08 5.60
CA TYR A 189 5.21 13.43 6.09
C TYR A 189 5.51 13.54 7.60
N SER A 190 5.09 12.56 8.39
CA SER A 190 5.35 12.56 9.83
C SER A 190 6.82 12.47 10.18
N GLY A 191 7.59 11.64 9.45
CA GLY A 191 9.03 11.53 9.64
C GLY A 191 9.73 12.87 9.40
N ARG A 192 9.35 13.58 8.33
CA ARG A 192 9.85 14.91 8.01
C ARG A 192 9.57 15.92 9.13
N GLU A 193 8.34 15.96 9.64
CA GLU A 193 7.96 16.87 10.74
C GLU A 193 8.62 16.50 12.07
N LEU A 194 8.72 15.20 12.39
CA LEU A 194 9.43 14.71 13.56
C LEU A 194 10.91 15.08 13.52
N MET A 195 11.54 15.01 12.34
CA MET A 195 12.95 15.37 12.19
C MET A 195 13.23 16.84 12.54
N LYS A 196 12.27 17.75 12.34
CA LYS A 196 12.41 19.13 12.82
C LYS A 196 12.53 19.15 14.35
N THR A 197 11.67 18.42 15.04
CA THR A 197 11.72 18.28 16.51
C THR A 197 13.06 17.68 16.97
N VAL A 198 13.53 16.62 16.32
CA VAL A 198 14.82 15.99 16.64
C VAL A 198 15.97 16.98 16.48
N ARG A 199 15.96 17.84 15.46
CA ARG A 199 16.99 18.89 15.27
C ARG A 199 16.97 19.93 16.38
N ILE A 200 15.80 20.32 16.87
CA ILE A 200 15.66 21.25 18.01
C ILE A 200 16.38 20.67 19.22
N TYR A 201 16.06 19.42 19.58
CA TYR A 201 16.68 18.79 20.73
C TYR A 201 18.16 18.49 20.50
N ALA A 202 18.57 18.08 19.29
CA ALA A 202 19.98 17.87 18.97
C ALA A 202 20.80 19.14 19.20
N ARG A 203 20.30 20.32 18.82
CA ARG A 203 20.96 21.61 19.10
C ARG A 203 21.03 21.95 20.59
N ARG A 204 19.96 21.69 21.33
CA ARG A 204 19.96 21.87 22.81
C ARG A 204 20.98 20.95 23.48
N ILE A 205 21.01 19.69 23.07
CA ILE A 205 21.95 18.69 23.57
C ILE A 205 23.39 19.07 23.20
N ASP A 206 23.62 19.61 22.01
CA ASP A 206 24.93 20.11 21.61
C ASP A 206 25.45 21.20 22.55
N GLN A 207 24.60 22.17 22.92
CA GLN A 207 24.93 23.20 23.91
C GLN A 207 25.24 22.58 25.28
N GLU A 208 24.36 21.69 25.75
CA GLU A 208 24.50 21.01 27.05
C GLU A 208 25.79 20.16 27.13
N LEU A 209 26.16 19.46 26.05
CA LEU A 209 27.38 18.65 26.00
C LEU A 209 28.64 19.53 26.00
N LYS A 210 28.62 20.66 25.28
CA LYS A 210 29.73 21.62 25.29
C LYS A 210 29.92 22.27 26.66
N GLU A 211 28.83 22.58 27.36
CA GLU A 211 28.88 23.09 28.74
C GLU A 211 29.39 22.03 29.72
N LYS A 212 29.00 20.77 29.55
CA LYS A 212 29.42 19.65 30.42
C LYS A 212 30.88 19.24 30.20
N PHE A 213 31.39 19.37 28.97
CA PHE A 213 32.74 18.95 28.58
C PHE A 213 33.52 20.10 27.89
N PRO A 214 33.74 21.23 28.58
CA PRO A 214 34.30 22.44 27.96
C PRO A 214 35.74 22.28 27.46
N ASP A 215 36.51 21.39 28.10
CA ASP A 215 37.93 21.15 27.78
C ASP A 215 38.13 19.99 26.80
N LYS A 216 37.07 19.29 26.38
CA LYS A 216 37.18 18.19 25.41
C LYS A 216 37.17 18.71 23.98
N GLU A 217 38.23 18.38 23.24
CA GLU A 217 38.28 18.64 21.79
C GLU A 217 37.25 17.83 21.00
N THR A 218 36.91 16.62 21.48
CA THR A 218 35.96 15.71 20.81
C THR A 218 35.01 15.08 21.83
N ILE A 219 33.71 15.19 21.56
CA ILE A 219 32.65 14.55 22.33
C ILE A 219 32.33 13.20 21.69
N THR A 220 32.45 12.12 22.47
CA THR A 220 32.24 10.73 21.99
C THR A 220 30.81 10.23 22.21
N HIS A 221 30.52 9.01 21.74
CA HIS A 221 29.25 8.33 22.05
C HIS A 221 29.07 8.08 23.55
N GLU A 222 30.13 7.68 24.27
CA GLU A 222 30.09 7.47 25.72
C GLU A 222 29.76 8.77 26.47
N ASP A 223 30.32 9.90 26.02
CA ASP A 223 30.00 11.22 26.57
C ASP A 223 28.52 11.55 26.39
N PHE A 224 27.97 11.29 25.21
CA PHE A 224 26.54 11.44 24.92
C PHE A 224 25.68 10.51 25.80
N ILE A 225 26.05 9.23 25.94
CA ILE A 225 25.33 8.29 26.80
C ILE A 225 25.33 8.77 28.25
N SER A 226 26.46 9.30 28.75
CA SER A 226 26.56 9.88 30.10
C SER A 226 25.64 11.08 30.33
N HIS A 227 25.13 11.69 29.26
CA HIS A 227 24.22 12.84 29.28
C HIS A 227 22.73 12.43 29.27
N ILE A 228 22.43 11.16 28.99
CA ILE A 228 21.07 10.63 29.07
C ILE A 228 20.62 10.64 30.53
N LYS A 229 19.51 11.34 30.79
CA LYS A 229 18.86 11.39 32.10
C LYS A 229 17.75 10.34 32.16
N LEU A 230 17.80 9.44 33.14
CA LEU A 230 16.80 8.38 33.33
C LEU A 230 15.45 8.90 33.84
N ASP A 231 15.47 10.06 34.50
CA ASP A 231 14.31 10.77 35.06
C ASP A 231 13.76 11.85 34.10
N GLU A 232 14.11 11.79 32.81
CA GLU A 232 13.60 12.71 31.81
C GLU A 232 12.05 12.67 31.75
N THR A 233 11.43 13.84 31.75
CA THR A 233 9.95 13.98 31.71
C THR A 233 9.46 14.69 30.45
N ASP A 234 10.36 15.34 29.70
CA ASP A 234 10.06 15.87 28.38
C ASP A 234 10.03 14.72 27.36
N SER A 235 8.83 14.27 27.00
CA SER A 235 8.67 13.15 26.08
C SER A 235 9.21 13.42 24.68
N LEU A 236 9.20 14.69 24.22
CA LEU A 236 9.74 15.03 22.91
C LEU A 236 11.27 14.99 22.93
N ARG A 237 11.90 15.35 24.06
CA ARG A 237 13.32 15.11 24.31
C ARG A 237 13.62 13.62 24.31
N MET A 238 12.83 12.80 25.01
CA MET A 238 13.03 11.35 25.07
C MET A 238 12.96 10.71 23.68
N VAL A 239 11.94 11.03 22.88
CA VAL A 239 11.80 10.52 21.50
C VAL A 239 12.98 10.98 20.65
N SER A 240 13.42 12.23 20.80
CA SER A 240 14.59 12.75 20.08
C SER A 240 15.87 12.00 20.46
N MET A 241 16.11 11.76 21.76
CA MET A 241 17.25 10.96 22.23
C MET A 241 17.23 9.53 21.68
N ALA A 242 16.05 8.92 21.63
CA ALA A 242 15.87 7.57 21.08
C ALA A 242 16.18 7.48 19.57
N LEU A 243 16.10 8.59 18.83
CA LEU A 243 16.46 8.68 17.41
C LEU A 243 17.92 9.12 17.20
N ILE A 244 18.45 9.96 18.08
CA ILE A 244 19.85 10.42 18.04
C ILE A 244 20.80 9.27 18.39
N ASN A 245 20.47 8.45 19.39
CA ASN A 245 21.37 7.37 19.83
C ASN A 245 21.71 6.36 18.70
N PRO A 246 20.75 5.83 17.93
CA PRO A 246 21.07 5.01 16.75
C PRO A 246 21.87 5.72 15.67
N ALA A 247 21.82 7.06 15.59
CA ALA A 247 22.58 7.82 14.60
C ALA A 247 24.11 7.72 14.83
N PHE A 248 24.56 7.53 16.07
CA PHE A 248 25.96 7.18 16.35
C PHE A 248 26.36 5.87 15.66
N MET A 249 25.52 4.84 15.74
CA MET A 249 25.81 3.55 15.09
C MET A 249 25.82 3.66 13.57
N ILE A 250 24.89 4.43 12.99
CA ILE A 250 24.85 4.72 11.55
C ILE A 250 26.15 5.42 11.11
N GLN A 251 26.66 6.32 11.94
CA GLN A 251 27.92 7.02 11.73
C GLN A 251 29.13 6.27 12.30
N GLN A 252 29.04 4.95 12.50
CA GLN A 252 30.16 4.10 12.95
C GLN A 252 30.83 4.60 14.24
N ASN A 253 30.02 5.04 15.21
CA ASN A 253 30.45 5.62 16.49
C ASN A 253 31.35 6.86 16.33
N ALA A 254 31.14 7.65 15.27
CA ALA A 254 31.83 8.92 15.09
C ALA A 254 31.56 9.91 16.24
N ALA A 255 32.39 10.95 16.28
CA ALA A 255 32.23 12.07 17.19
C ALA A 255 30.86 12.75 17.05
N TRP A 256 30.39 13.35 18.14
CA TRP A 256 29.10 14.06 18.19
C TRP A 256 28.92 15.08 17.06
N GLY A 257 29.96 15.84 16.70
CA GLY A 257 29.89 16.82 15.60
C GLY A 257 29.52 16.20 14.25
N THR A 258 30.02 14.98 13.96
CA THR A 258 29.65 14.22 12.76
C THR A 258 28.21 13.74 12.83
N VAL A 259 27.77 13.24 13.99
CA VAL A 259 26.38 12.81 14.21
C VAL A 259 25.40 13.98 14.09
N LEU A 260 25.72 15.13 14.68
CA LEU A 260 24.94 16.35 14.58
C LEU A 260 24.82 16.80 13.11
N THR A 261 25.94 16.83 12.38
CA THR A 261 25.96 17.17 10.95
C THR A 261 25.06 16.22 10.14
N TYR A 262 25.14 14.91 10.40
CA TYR A 262 24.27 13.92 9.77
C TYR A 262 22.78 14.19 10.03
N LEU A 263 22.40 14.47 11.27
CA LEU A 263 21.02 14.78 11.66
C LEU A 263 20.52 16.09 11.06
N GLU A 264 21.38 17.09 10.90
CA GLU A 264 20.99 18.39 10.35
C GLU A 264 20.98 18.46 8.83
N THR A 265 21.73 17.58 8.15
CA THR A 265 21.92 17.64 6.70
C THR A 265 21.54 16.33 6.02
N THR A 266 22.36 15.29 6.11
CA THR A 266 22.21 14.04 5.36
C THR A 266 20.84 13.38 5.60
N HIS A 267 20.41 13.26 6.85
CA HIS A 267 19.13 12.64 7.18
C HIS A 267 17.95 13.50 6.69
N VAL A 268 18.03 14.82 6.85
CA VAL A 268 17.01 15.77 6.36
C VAL A 268 16.88 15.68 4.85
N ASN A 269 18.00 15.68 4.12
CA ASN A 269 18.03 15.57 2.67
C ASN A 269 17.43 14.24 2.20
N SER A 270 17.71 13.13 2.90
CA SER A 270 17.09 11.83 2.61
C SER A 270 15.56 11.89 2.75
N LEU A 271 15.05 12.46 3.84
CA LEU A 271 13.61 12.60 4.07
C LEU A 271 12.95 13.53 3.05
N GLU A 272 13.64 14.60 2.64
CA GLU A 272 13.15 15.51 1.60
C GLU A 272 13.09 14.82 0.23
N ASN A 273 14.08 13.98 -0.10
CA ASN A 273 14.05 13.17 -1.32
C ASN A 273 12.90 12.13 -1.28
N ASP A 274 12.67 11.49 -0.14
CA ASP A 274 11.54 10.58 0.05
C ASP A 274 10.20 11.31 -0.12
N TYR A 275 10.09 12.50 0.46
CA TYR A 275 8.92 13.38 0.31
C TYR A 275 8.67 13.78 -1.15
N GLN A 276 9.71 14.18 -1.88
CA GLN A 276 9.60 14.55 -3.30
C GLN A 276 9.16 13.36 -4.17
N ARG A 277 9.72 12.18 -3.93
CA ARG A 277 9.30 10.96 -4.65
C ARG A 277 7.85 10.61 -4.35
N ALA A 278 7.45 10.68 -3.09
CA ALA A 278 6.10 10.35 -2.66
C ALA A 278 5.05 11.33 -3.20
N THR A 279 5.36 12.62 -3.25
CA THR A 279 4.47 13.66 -3.79
C THR A 279 4.34 13.61 -5.31
N ALA A 280 5.34 13.09 -6.04
CA ALA A 280 5.21 12.82 -7.47
C ALA A 280 4.12 11.77 -7.75
N LYS A 281 4.02 10.72 -6.93
CA LYS A 281 2.98 9.68 -7.05
C LYS A 281 1.56 10.21 -6.77
N ILE A 282 1.42 11.27 -5.98
CA ILE A 282 0.10 11.90 -5.79
C ILE A 282 -0.43 12.45 -7.12
N LYS A 283 0.45 13.03 -7.95
CA LYS A 283 0.06 13.61 -9.23
C LYS A 283 -0.40 12.57 -10.25
N SER A 284 0.05 11.31 -10.12
CA SER A 284 -0.43 10.25 -11.01
C SER A 284 -1.84 9.76 -10.62
N ASP A 285 -2.28 9.92 -9.37
CA ASP A 285 -3.63 9.54 -8.91
C ASP A 285 -4.60 10.74 -8.87
N ASP A 286 -4.44 11.71 -9.78
CA ASP A 286 -5.34 12.88 -9.88
C ASP A 286 -6.63 12.60 -10.68
N ARG A 287 -6.81 11.34 -11.12
CA ARG A 287 -7.90 10.86 -12.00
C ARG A 287 -8.03 11.65 -13.31
N LYS A 288 -7.06 12.48 -13.67
CA LYS A 288 -7.12 13.32 -14.88
C LYS A 288 -7.09 12.50 -16.17
N LEU A 289 -6.37 11.37 -16.17
CA LEU A 289 -6.34 10.45 -17.30
C LEU A 289 -7.74 9.87 -17.58
N ILE A 290 -8.41 9.40 -16.53
CA ILE A 290 -9.74 8.78 -16.60
C ILE A 290 -10.81 9.84 -16.87
N GLY A 291 -10.66 11.03 -16.28
CA GLY A 291 -11.52 12.19 -16.49
C GLY A 291 -12.83 12.13 -15.70
N ASP A 292 -12.95 11.22 -14.73
CA ASP A 292 -14.12 11.05 -13.89
C ASP A 292 -13.98 11.78 -12.55
N ASN A 293 -15.10 11.90 -11.84
CA ASN A 293 -15.14 12.28 -10.44
C ASN A 293 -15.20 11.02 -9.56
N PRO A 294 -14.12 10.64 -8.85
CA PRO A 294 -14.09 9.45 -8.01
C PRO A 294 -15.01 9.51 -6.77
N HIS A 295 -15.56 10.70 -6.46
CA HIS A 295 -16.41 10.94 -5.30
C HIS A 295 -17.89 11.10 -5.64
N ASP A 296 -18.27 10.96 -6.91
CA ASP A 296 -19.67 11.02 -7.37
C ASP A 296 -20.08 9.67 -7.97
N ILE A 297 -20.93 8.92 -7.26
CA ILE A 297 -21.44 7.62 -7.72
C ILE A 297 -22.34 7.74 -8.96
N ALA A 298 -22.87 8.93 -9.24
CA ALA A 298 -23.68 9.18 -10.44
C ALA A 298 -22.81 9.44 -11.69
N ASP A 299 -21.51 9.66 -11.53
CA ASP A 299 -20.59 9.74 -12.65
C ASP A 299 -20.23 8.32 -13.14
N THR A 300 -20.99 7.87 -14.15
CA THR A 300 -20.93 6.50 -14.69
C THR A 300 -20.45 6.42 -16.14
N LYS A 301 -20.16 7.55 -16.79
CA LYS A 301 -19.87 7.62 -18.23
C LYS A 301 -18.37 7.81 -18.49
N TYR A 302 -17.59 6.83 -18.06
CA TYR A 302 -16.13 6.80 -18.18
C TYR A 302 -15.63 5.37 -18.31
N GLY A 303 -14.34 5.19 -18.64
CA GLY A 303 -13.74 3.89 -18.91
C GLY A 303 -13.57 3.59 -20.40
N ASN A 304 -13.21 2.35 -20.70
CA ASN A 304 -13.16 1.81 -22.05
C ASN A 304 -13.29 0.26 -22.05
N HIS A 305 -13.31 -0.34 -23.23
CA HIS A 305 -13.41 -1.80 -23.41
C HIS A 305 -12.05 -2.53 -23.39
N ILE A 306 -10.95 -1.87 -23.00
CA ILE A 306 -9.60 -2.45 -23.02
C ILE A 306 -9.39 -3.28 -21.75
N LEU A 307 -9.32 -4.60 -21.91
CA LEU A 307 -9.17 -5.56 -20.80
C LEU A 307 -7.79 -6.18 -20.69
N LEU A 308 -7.01 -6.19 -21.77
CA LEU A 308 -5.62 -6.66 -21.77
C LEU A 308 -4.71 -5.50 -21.32
N THR A 309 -4.28 -5.58 -20.07
CA THR A 309 -3.55 -4.54 -19.33
C THR A 309 -2.30 -5.13 -18.67
N GLU A 310 -1.46 -4.30 -18.02
CA GLU A 310 -0.18 -4.76 -17.45
C GLU A 310 -0.37 -5.91 -16.44
N ASN A 311 -1.45 -5.87 -15.64
CA ASN A 311 -1.79 -6.89 -14.65
C ASN A 311 -2.89 -7.88 -15.09
N ALA A 312 -3.28 -7.92 -16.37
CA ALA A 312 -4.34 -8.82 -16.86
C ALA A 312 -4.04 -10.30 -16.65
N GLY A 313 -2.75 -10.69 -16.54
CA GLY A 313 -2.36 -12.07 -16.27
C GLY A 313 -2.96 -12.67 -14.99
N LYS A 314 -3.21 -11.87 -13.94
CA LYS A 314 -3.92 -12.34 -12.72
C LYS A 314 -5.36 -12.72 -13.04
N GLY A 315 -6.08 -11.89 -13.80
CA GLY A 315 -7.45 -12.19 -14.19
C GLY A 315 -7.52 -13.35 -15.19
N THR A 316 -6.59 -13.46 -16.14
CA THR A 316 -6.46 -14.63 -17.03
C THR A 316 -6.25 -15.91 -16.22
N LEU A 317 -5.40 -15.89 -15.20
CA LEU A 317 -5.20 -17.03 -14.29
C LEU A 317 -6.49 -17.42 -13.58
N TYR A 318 -7.22 -16.46 -13.00
CA TYR A 318 -8.49 -16.73 -12.32
C TYR A 318 -9.56 -17.24 -13.28
N ALA A 319 -9.64 -16.66 -14.48
CA ALA A 319 -10.53 -17.13 -15.53
C ALA A 319 -10.20 -18.57 -15.96
N GLY A 320 -8.91 -18.92 -16.02
CA GLY A 320 -8.47 -20.29 -16.29
C GLY A 320 -8.93 -21.27 -15.21
N ILE A 321 -8.76 -20.92 -13.94
CA ILE A 321 -9.25 -21.74 -12.82
C ILE A 321 -10.77 -21.91 -12.89
N ILE A 322 -11.51 -20.86 -13.24
CA ILE A 322 -12.98 -20.91 -13.32
C ILE A 322 -13.44 -21.76 -14.50
N GLY A 323 -12.92 -21.52 -15.70
CA GLY A 323 -13.55 -21.97 -16.94
C GLY A 323 -12.59 -22.20 -18.10
N ALA A 324 -11.31 -22.48 -17.87
CA ALA A 324 -10.49 -23.03 -18.95
C ALA A 324 -11.12 -24.30 -19.55
N GLN A 325 -11.00 -24.45 -20.86
CA GLN A 325 -11.66 -25.53 -21.59
C GLN A 325 -11.03 -26.88 -21.22
N ARG A 326 -11.81 -27.75 -20.59
CA ARG A 326 -11.32 -29.05 -20.15
C ARG A 326 -11.00 -29.98 -21.32
N SER A 327 -10.00 -30.85 -21.12
CA SER A 327 -9.63 -31.93 -22.04
C SER A 327 -9.25 -31.48 -23.47
N ASN A 328 -8.82 -30.23 -23.66
CA ASN A 328 -8.35 -29.70 -24.95
C ASN A 328 -6.83 -29.83 -25.15
N ASN A 329 -6.09 -30.31 -24.14
CA ASN A 329 -4.62 -30.40 -24.08
C ASN A 329 -3.87 -29.06 -24.11
N THR A 330 -4.56 -27.96 -23.81
CA THR A 330 -4.01 -26.63 -23.63
C THR A 330 -4.14 -26.24 -22.16
N GLY A 331 -3.11 -25.63 -21.58
CA GLY A 331 -3.21 -25.04 -20.24
C GLY A 331 -3.69 -25.98 -19.14
N ILE A 332 -4.80 -25.62 -18.50
CA ILE A 332 -5.39 -26.35 -17.36
C ILE A 332 -6.85 -26.70 -17.61
N ASP A 333 -7.34 -27.71 -16.91
CA ASP A 333 -8.78 -27.97 -16.81
C ASP A 333 -9.40 -26.96 -15.82
N GLY A 334 -10.28 -26.08 -16.31
CA GLY A 334 -11.07 -25.20 -15.45
C GLY A 334 -12.06 -25.97 -14.58
N ILE A 335 -12.53 -25.37 -13.49
CA ILE A 335 -13.47 -26.01 -12.56
C ILE A 335 -14.83 -26.27 -13.22
N ALA A 336 -15.33 -25.36 -14.06
CA ALA A 336 -16.69 -25.41 -14.61
C ALA A 336 -16.72 -25.41 -16.15
N ASP A 337 -17.34 -26.45 -16.73
CA ASP A 337 -17.41 -26.65 -18.19
C ASP A 337 -18.46 -25.76 -18.87
N ASN A 338 -19.44 -25.28 -18.10
CA ASN A 338 -20.61 -24.55 -18.59
C ASN A 338 -20.70 -23.17 -17.93
N VAL A 339 -19.64 -22.39 -18.09
CA VAL A 339 -19.52 -21.05 -17.52
C VAL A 339 -19.23 -20.04 -18.62
N GLN A 340 -19.65 -18.81 -18.41
CA GLN A 340 -19.21 -17.64 -19.17
C GLN A 340 -18.60 -16.62 -18.21
N ILE A 341 -17.55 -15.93 -18.62
CA ILE A 341 -16.77 -15.02 -17.81
C ILE A 341 -16.89 -13.63 -18.41
N MET A 342 -17.40 -12.70 -17.63
CA MET A 342 -17.49 -11.28 -17.98
C MET A 342 -16.50 -10.52 -17.09
N THR A 343 -15.62 -9.70 -17.66
CA THR A 343 -14.56 -9.04 -16.87
C THR A 343 -14.88 -7.58 -16.62
N LEU A 344 -14.70 -7.13 -15.38
CA LEU A 344 -14.85 -5.73 -14.99
C LEU A 344 -13.54 -5.30 -14.32
N ARG A 345 -12.75 -4.50 -15.03
CA ARG A 345 -11.46 -4.04 -14.51
C ARG A 345 -11.65 -2.82 -13.61
N VAL A 346 -11.20 -2.96 -12.36
CA VAL A 346 -11.15 -1.91 -11.34
C VAL A 346 -9.79 -1.88 -10.64
N GLU A 347 -9.00 -2.95 -10.74
CA GLU A 347 -7.70 -3.07 -10.07
C GLU A 347 -6.57 -2.55 -10.98
N PRO A 348 -5.77 -1.57 -10.51
CA PRO A 348 -4.59 -1.10 -11.22
C PRO A 348 -3.42 -2.07 -11.06
N SER A 349 -2.27 -1.74 -11.67
CA SER A 349 -1.03 -2.47 -11.42
C SER A 349 -0.41 -2.20 -10.05
N GLU A 350 -0.53 -0.95 -9.58
CA GLU A 350 -0.14 -0.52 -8.24
C GLU A 350 -1.25 0.32 -7.60
N GLY A 351 -1.44 0.17 -6.28
CA GLY A 351 -2.43 0.93 -5.52
C GLY A 351 -3.70 0.14 -5.25
N GLU A 352 -4.75 0.84 -4.86
CA GLU A 352 -6.04 0.24 -4.53
C GLU A 352 -7.18 0.88 -5.34
N PRO A 353 -8.16 0.07 -5.80
CA PRO A 353 -9.34 0.56 -6.51
C PRO A 353 -10.09 1.63 -5.71
N TYR A 354 -10.76 2.53 -6.42
CA TYR A 354 -11.71 3.43 -5.78
C TYR A 354 -12.99 2.67 -5.41
N PRO A 355 -13.59 2.92 -4.23
CA PRO A 355 -14.87 2.31 -3.86
C PRO A 355 -15.98 2.55 -4.89
N LYS A 356 -15.93 3.69 -5.60
CA LYS A 356 -16.85 3.99 -6.70
C LYS A 356 -16.73 2.97 -7.83
N ASP A 357 -15.52 2.72 -8.31
CA ASP A 357 -15.26 1.78 -9.41
C ASP A 357 -15.74 0.37 -9.04
N ILE A 358 -15.51 -0.05 -7.78
CA ILE A 358 -16.01 -1.35 -7.27
C ILE A 358 -17.54 -1.38 -7.20
N ALA A 359 -18.18 -0.29 -6.78
CA ALA A 359 -19.64 -0.24 -6.63
C ALA A 359 -20.38 -0.18 -7.97
N LEU A 360 -19.74 0.35 -9.02
CA LEU A 360 -20.28 0.40 -10.38
C LEU A 360 -20.05 -0.92 -11.15
N ALA A 361 -19.03 -1.69 -10.77
CA ALA A 361 -18.79 -3.04 -11.28
C ALA A 361 -19.78 -4.05 -10.67
#